data_AF-A0A3C0Q644-F1
#
_entry.id   AF-A0A3C0Q644-F1
#
_cell.length_a   1.000
_cell.length_b   1.000
_cell.length_c   1.000
_cell.angle_alpha   90.00
_cell.angle_beta   90.00
_cell.angle_gamma   90.00
#
_symmetry.space_group_name_H-M   'P 1'
#
loop_
_entity.id
_entity.type
_entity.pdbx_description
1 polymer ?
#
loop_
_entity_poly.entity_id
_entity_poly.type
_entity_poly.pdbx_seq_one_letter_code
_entity_poly.pdbx_strand_id
1 'polypeptide(L)'
;MLKPKPLAQGDKVAAITLSWGGPGMFPHRYEAGKKQLQDAFGLKIVETRHALKDADWIYKNPRARADDLMEAFADPSIKAIISTIGGDESVRILPFLDLKTIQQNPKIFLGYSDTTVTHFACFKAGLTSFYGPSFMAGFAENGGMFHYMKQSVQRTLFSTEPVGLIPNNTDGWTVEHLDWANPEFQDTKRKLRLPTGPQILQGQGVARGHLIGGCAEVLEMLKGTEYWPTAEIWKGAILFLETSEEAPDVTIFERWIRNYGSQGILQSLNGIIMGRPGGQLSDEDLFKYDKALLKIVRDELGFVDLPIMTQMDFGHTDPMFIIPYGVQAEIDCLANKFSILEAGVSA
;
A
#
# COMPACT_ATOMS: atom_id res chain seq x y z
N MET A 1 -12.11 -1.44 -13.78
CA MET A 1 -10.70 -1.05 -14.04
C MET A 1 -10.01 -2.17 -14.80
N LEU A 2 -8.99 -1.84 -15.60
CA LEU A 2 -8.12 -2.80 -16.28
C LEU A 2 -7.33 -3.58 -15.21
N LYS A 3 -7.45 -4.91 -15.22
CA LYS A 3 -6.64 -5.79 -14.37
C LYS A 3 -5.40 -6.24 -15.15
N PRO A 4 -4.20 -6.17 -14.57
CA PRO A 4 -2.99 -6.64 -15.24
C PRO A 4 -2.92 -8.17 -15.24
N LYS A 5 -1.98 -8.71 -16.03
CA LYS A 5 -1.73 -10.17 -16.08
C LYS A 5 -1.06 -10.68 -14.80
N PRO A 6 -1.33 -11.94 -14.38
CA PRO A 6 -0.63 -12.55 -13.27
C PRO A 6 0.87 -12.67 -13.58
N LEU A 7 1.70 -12.60 -12.54
CA LEU A 7 3.11 -12.97 -12.61
C LEU A 7 3.26 -14.49 -12.74
N ALA A 8 4.34 -14.89 -13.40
CA ALA A 8 4.84 -16.25 -13.46
C ALA A 8 6.35 -16.29 -13.17
N GLN A 9 6.85 -17.48 -12.84
CA GLN A 9 8.28 -17.69 -12.67
C GLN A 9 9.04 -17.30 -13.95
N GLY A 10 10.14 -16.57 -13.79
CA GLY A 10 10.98 -16.08 -14.89
C GLY A 10 10.55 -14.75 -15.50
N ASP A 11 9.40 -14.20 -15.09
CA ASP A 11 8.96 -12.88 -15.51
C ASP A 11 9.93 -11.77 -15.08
N LYS A 12 10.07 -10.75 -15.92
CA LYS A 12 10.87 -9.57 -15.59
C LYS A 12 10.05 -8.59 -14.78
N VAL A 13 10.64 -8.13 -13.68
CA VAL A 13 10.07 -7.13 -12.78
C VAL A 13 11.02 -5.95 -12.67
N ALA A 14 10.50 -4.75 -12.97
CA ALA A 14 11.25 -3.52 -12.84
C ALA A 14 11.29 -3.06 -11.38
N ALA A 15 12.49 -2.86 -10.83
CA ALA A 15 12.70 -2.14 -9.58
C ALA A 15 12.81 -0.65 -9.89
N ILE A 16 11.93 0.17 -9.30
CA ILE A 16 11.84 1.60 -9.60
C ILE A 16 11.88 2.47 -8.35
N THR A 17 12.54 3.62 -8.44
CA THR A 17 12.68 4.58 -7.33
C THR A 17 11.94 5.88 -7.68
N LEU A 18 10.72 6.03 -7.17
CA LEU A 18 9.83 7.16 -7.50
C LEU A 18 9.78 8.24 -6.42
N SER A 19 10.32 7.96 -5.25
CA SER A 19 10.37 8.89 -4.13
C SER A 19 11.80 8.95 -3.59
N TRP A 20 12.08 8.41 -2.41
CA TRP A 20 13.42 8.46 -1.82
C TRP A 20 14.42 7.54 -2.51
N GLY A 21 15.63 8.05 -2.81
CA GLY A 21 16.76 7.31 -3.38
C GLY A 21 17.46 6.35 -2.42
N GLY A 22 16.69 5.66 -1.57
CA GLY A 22 17.18 4.71 -0.57
C GLY A 22 18.13 3.63 -1.11
N PRO A 23 17.90 3.03 -2.29
CA PRO A 23 18.82 2.01 -2.83
C PRO A 23 20.25 2.50 -3.04
N GLY A 24 20.44 3.78 -3.38
CA GLY A 24 21.77 4.37 -3.54
C GLY A 24 22.52 4.57 -2.21
N MET A 25 21.79 4.73 -1.10
CA MET A 25 22.37 4.91 0.23
C MET A 25 22.54 3.60 1.01
N PHE A 26 21.62 2.66 0.82
CA PHE A 26 21.62 1.36 1.49
C PHE A 26 21.60 0.21 0.47
N PRO A 27 22.65 0.08 -0.37
CA PRO A 27 22.66 -0.88 -1.46
C PRO A 27 22.52 -2.33 -0.98
N HIS A 28 23.10 -2.68 0.18
CA HIS A 28 22.97 -4.04 0.73
C HIS A 28 21.54 -4.38 1.15
N ARG A 29 20.76 -3.39 1.64
CA ARG A 29 19.35 -3.56 1.98
C ARG A 29 18.52 -3.81 0.71
N TYR A 30 18.77 -3.03 -0.35
CA TYR A 30 18.14 -3.25 -1.65
C TYR A 30 18.47 -4.64 -2.21
N GLU A 31 19.74 -5.03 -2.21
CA GLU A 31 20.17 -6.34 -2.71
C GLU A 31 19.57 -7.50 -1.91
N ALA A 32 19.39 -7.34 -0.59
CA ALA A 32 18.69 -8.33 0.23
C ALA A 32 17.23 -8.51 -0.23
N GLY A 33 16.48 -7.43 -0.44
CA GLY A 33 15.10 -7.49 -0.93
C GLY A 33 15.00 -8.09 -2.33
N LYS A 34 15.90 -7.68 -3.23
CA LYS A 34 16.02 -8.23 -4.58
C LYS A 34 16.26 -9.73 -4.55
N LYS A 35 17.24 -10.18 -3.75
CA LYS A 35 17.55 -11.61 -3.58
C LYS A 35 16.36 -12.38 -3.03
N GLN A 36 15.69 -11.87 -1.99
CA GLN A 36 14.54 -12.54 -1.39
C GLN A 36 13.36 -12.69 -2.36
N LEU A 37 13.08 -11.68 -3.19
CA LEU A 37 12.09 -11.76 -4.25
C LEU A 37 12.44 -12.82 -5.31
N GLN A 38 13.71 -12.83 -5.76
CA GLN A 38 14.20 -13.82 -6.72
C GLN A 38 14.09 -15.24 -6.17
N ASP A 39 14.52 -15.45 -4.92
CA ASP A 39 14.51 -16.78 -4.30
C ASP A 39 13.09 -17.28 -4.01
N ALA A 40 12.20 -16.40 -3.53
CA ALA A 40 10.85 -16.79 -3.12
C ALA A 40 9.90 -17.02 -4.30
N PHE A 41 10.07 -16.27 -5.40
CA PHE A 41 9.11 -16.24 -6.50
C PHE A 41 9.71 -16.56 -7.88
N GLY A 42 11.04 -16.71 -7.97
CA GLY A 42 11.73 -17.04 -9.21
C GLY A 42 11.63 -15.95 -10.28
N LEU A 43 11.47 -14.69 -9.86
CA LEU A 43 11.36 -13.52 -10.74
C LEU A 43 12.75 -13.07 -11.24
N LYS A 44 12.79 -12.33 -12.35
CA LYS A 44 13.99 -11.66 -12.86
C LYS A 44 13.89 -10.16 -12.57
N ILE A 45 14.66 -9.69 -11.59
CA ILE A 45 14.65 -8.26 -11.24
C ILE A 45 15.56 -7.49 -12.18
N VAL A 46 15.05 -6.39 -12.73
CA VAL A 46 15.80 -5.43 -13.54
C VAL A 46 15.59 -4.02 -12.98
N GLU A 47 16.67 -3.28 -12.80
CA GLU A 47 16.60 -1.89 -12.35
C GLU A 47 16.16 -0.98 -13.49
N THR A 48 15.29 0.00 -13.21
CA THR A 48 15.09 1.11 -14.15
C THR A 48 16.35 1.95 -14.23
N ARG A 49 16.47 2.75 -15.30
CA ARG A 49 17.70 3.47 -15.66
C ARG A 49 18.30 4.29 -14.51
N HIS A 50 17.45 4.86 -13.66
CA HIS A 50 17.88 5.70 -12.56
C HIS A 50 17.65 5.09 -11.18
N ALA A 51 17.09 3.88 -11.05
CA ALA A 51 16.65 3.31 -9.77
C ALA A 51 17.71 3.33 -8.65
N LEU A 52 18.99 3.14 -9.01
CA LEU A 52 20.12 3.06 -8.06
C LEU A 52 20.99 4.34 -8.04
N LYS A 53 20.50 5.45 -8.58
CA LYS A 53 21.21 6.74 -8.47
C LYS A 53 21.25 7.20 -7.02
N ASP A 54 22.23 8.08 -6.76
CA ASP A 54 22.37 8.78 -5.49
C ASP A 54 21.06 9.49 -5.08
N ALA A 55 20.79 9.54 -3.77
CA ALA A 55 19.54 10.06 -3.23
C ALA A 55 19.31 11.54 -3.53
N ASP A 56 20.36 12.38 -3.48
CA ASP A 56 20.27 13.78 -3.86
C ASP A 56 19.95 13.93 -5.34
N TRP A 57 20.54 13.08 -6.18
CA TRP A 57 20.24 13.08 -7.61
C TRP A 57 18.78 12.71 -7.86
N ILE A 58 18.26 11.65 -7.24
CA ILE A 58 16.86 11.24 -7.35
C ILE A 58 15.92 12.38 -6.96
N TYR A 59 16.19 13.02 -5.82
CA TYR A 59 15.39 14.14 -5.30
C TYR A 59 15.37 15.34 -6.27
N LYS A 60 16.52 15.68 -6.87
CA LYS A 60 16.66 16.81 -7.78
C LYS A 60 16.05 16.56 -9.18
N ASN A 61 15.72 15.32 -9.54
CA ASN A 61 15.30 14.93 -10.89
C ASN A 61 13.93 14.23 -10.95
N PRO A 62 12.82 14.89 -10.59
CA PRO A 62 11.47 14.29 -10.64
C PRO A 62 11.02 13.88 -12.05
N ARG A 63 11.43 14.62 -13.08
CA ARG A 63 11.14 14.24 -14.48
C ARG A 63 11.82 12.92 -14.86
N ALA A 64 13.07 12.71 -14.46
CA ALA A 64 13.77 11.46 -14.77
C ALA A 64 13.12 10.24 -14.09
N ARG A 65 12.55 10.42 -12.88
CA ARG A 65 11.75 9.39 -12.22
C ARG A 65 10.45 9.07 -12.98
N ALA A 66 9.76 10.10 -13.47
CA ALA A 66 8.59 9.92 -14.32
C ALA A 66 8.94 9.21 -15.63
N ASP A 67 10.06 9.59 -16.27
CA ASP A 67 10.54 8.96 -17.50
C ASP A 67 10.84 7.47 -17.27
N ASP A 68 11.50 7.10 -16.15
CA ASP A 68 11.71 5.70 -15.75
C ASP A 68 10.38 4.93 -15.64
N LEU A 69 9.33 5.55 -15.08
CA LEU A 69 8.02 4.92 -14.96
C LEU A 69 7.37 4.71 -16.32
N MET A 70 7.41 5.72 -17.20
CA MET A 70 6.84 5.63 -18.55
C MET A 70 7.58 4.60 -19.41
N GLU A 71 8.91 4.55 -19.34
CA GLU A 71 9.74 3.55 -20.00
C GLU A 71 9.40 2.14 -19.50
N ALA A 72 9.28 1.95 -18.17
CA ALA A 72 8.94 0.66 -17.58
C ALA A 72 7.52 0.20 -17.97
N PHE A 73 6.54 1.11 -18.05
CA PHE A 73 5.21 0.79 -18.58
C PHE A 73 5.26 0.43 -20.06
N ALA A 74 5.96 1.21 -20.89
CA ALA A 74 6.04 0.99 -22.33
C ALA A 74 6.80 -0.29 -22.74
N ASP A 75 7.72 -0.80 -21.91
CA ASP A 75 8.46 -2.03 -22.21
C ASP A 75 7.58 -3.29 -22.06
N PRO A 76 7.22 -4.00 -23.16
CA PRO A 76 6.36 -5.19 -23.09
C PRO A 76 7.04 -6.40 -22.44
N SER A 77 8.36 -6.37 -22.25
CA SER A 77 9.12 -7.43 -21.57
C SER A 77 8.98 -7.35 -20.05
N ILE A 78 8.65 -6.18 -19.48
CA ILE A 78 8.38 -5.97 -18.06
C ILE A 78 6.94 -6.37 -17.72
N LYS A 79 6.77 -7.28 -16.76
CA LYS A 79 5.46 -7.81 -16.32
C LYS A 79 4.95 -7.19 -15.03
N ALA A 80 5.85 -6.68 -14.19
CA ALA A 80 5.50 -5.88 -13.03
C ALA A 80 6.53 -4.78 -12.79
N ILE A 81 6.09 -3.74 -12.10
CA ILE A 81 6.89 -2.65 -11.58
C ILE A 81 6.69 -2.65 -10.06
N ILE A 82 7.77 -2.68 -9.30
CA ILE A 82 7.70 -2.67 -7.83
C ILE A 82 8.57 -1.51 -7.33
N SER A 83 7.98 -0.63 -6.51
CA SER A 83 8.71 0.46 -5.87
C SER A 83 9.83 -0.08 -4.99
N THR A 84 11.00 0.55 -5.04
CA THR A 84 12.13 0.20 -4.19
C THR A 84 11.84 0.55 -2.73
N ILE A 85 11.29 1.74 -2.48
CA ILE A 85 10.91 2.28 -1.17
C ILE A 85 9.93 3.46 -1.33
N GLY A 86 9.34 3.91 -0.22
CA GLY A 86 8.54 5.14 -0.14
C GLY A 86 9.39 6.41 -0.04
N GLY A 87 8.89 7.42 0.68
CA GLY A 87 9.52 8.73 0.89
C GLY A 87 8.46 9.79 1.14
N ASP A 88 8.58 10.99 0.58
CA ASP A 88 7.68 12.11 0.93
C ASP A 88 7.42 13.11 -0.23
N GLU A 89 7.81 12.77 -1.47
CA GLU A 89 7.77 13.77 -2.54
C GLU A 89 7.48 13.24 -3.95
N SER A 90 7.02 12.01 -4.10
CA SER A 90 6.66 11.46 -5.42
C SER A 90 5.54 12.24 -6.10
N VAL A 91 4.74 13.04 -5.37
CA VAL A 91 3.77 13.99 -5.95
C VAL A 91 4.37 14.90 -7.04
N ARG A 92 5.68 15.17 -6.98
CA ARG A 92 6.42 15.99 -7.96
C ARG A 92 6.56 15.33 -9.34
N ILE A 93 6.28 14.04 -9.48
CA ILE A 93 6.32 13.35 -10.77
C ILE A 93 5.04 13.57 -11.60
N LEU A 94 3.92 13.89 -10.94
CA LEU A 94 2.58 13.97 -11.55
C LEU A 94 2.50 14.85 -12.82
N PRO A 95 3.16 16.02 -12.91
CA PRO A 95 3.12 16.85 -14.12
C PRO A 95 3.80 16.25 -15.35
N PHE A 96 4.56 15.14 -15.18
CA PHE A 96 5.34 14.50 -16.23
C PHE A 96 4.76 13.17 -16.68
N LEU A 97 3.71 12.68 -16.02
CA LEU A 97 3.11 11.38 -16.34
C LEU A 97 2.22 11.45 -17.58
N ASP A 98 2.35 10.44 -18.44
CA ASP A 98 1.40 10.17 -19.51
C ASP A 98 0.46 9.02 -19.12
N LEU A 99 -0.75 9.38 -18.68
CA LEU A 99 -1.76 8.40 -18.27
C LEU A 99 -2.17 7.46 -19.40
N LYS A 100 -2.03 7.88 -20.66
CA LYS A 100 -2.33 7.02 -21.81
C LYS A 100 -1.32 5.88 -21.92
N THR A 101 -0.04 6.16 -21.67
CA THR A 101 1.01 5.13 -21.62
C THR A 101 0.70 4.08 -20.54
N ILE A 102 0.25 4.48 -19.35
CA ILE A 102 -0.18 3.55 -18.29
C ILE A 102 -1.39 2.73 -18.75
N GLN A 103 -2.44 3.39 -19.27
CA GLN A 103 -3.68 2.75 -19.70
C GLN A 103 -3.46 1.73 -20.82
N GLN A 104 -2.58 2.02 -21.78
CA GLN A 104 -2.32 1.16 -22.93
C GLN A 104 -1.39 -0.02 -22.62
N ASN A 105 -0.69 0.01 -21.48
CA ASN A 105 0.27 -1.02 -21.08
C ASN A 105 -0.02 -1.57 -19.68
N PRO A 106 -1.22 -2.14 -19.44
CA PRO A 106 -1.61 -2.60 -18.12
C PRO A 106 -0.66 -3.70 -17.61
N LYS A 107 0.02 -3.42 -16.50
CA LYS A 107 0.90 -4.34 -15.78
C LYS A 107 0.83 -4.09 -14.28
N ILE A 108 1.32 -5.03 -13.49
CA ILE A 108 1.31 -4.89 -12.03
C ILE A 108 2.18 -3.69 -11.63
N PHE A 109 1.65 -2.83 -10.77
CA PHE A 109 2.40 -1.80 -10.06
C PHE A 109 2.18 -1.98 -8.55
N LEU A 110 3.25 -2.21 -7.78
CA LEU A 110 3.21 -2.52 -6.35
C LEU A 110 4.08 -1.54 -5.54
N GLY A 111 3.53 -1.09 -4.42
CA GLY A 111 4.25 -0.38 -3.36
C GLY A 111 3.27 0.14 -2.31
N TYR A 112 3.77 0.94 -1.37
CA TYR A 112 2.95 1.56 -0.33
C TYR A 112 3.59 2.87 0.15
N SER A 113 2.99 3.51 1.16
CA SER A 113 3.44 4.81 1.69
C SER A 113 3.28 5.91 0.63
N ASP A 114 4.31 6.74 0.41
CA ASP A 114 4.32 7.79 -0.64
C ASP A 114 4.05 7.25 -2.05
N THR A 115 4.25 5.95 -2.28
CA THR A 115 3.82 5.29 -3.52
C THR A 115 2.30 5.44 -3.81
N THR A 116 1.49 5.79 -2.80
CA THR A 116 0.07 6.16 -2.94
C THR A 116 -0.16 7.15 -4.08
N VAL A 117 0.74 8.12 -4.30
CA VAL A 117 0.67 9.06 -5.44
C VAL A 117 0.57 8.31 -6.77
N THR A 118 1.45 7.32 -6.98
CA THR A 118 1.49 6.55 -8.23
C THR A 118 0.31 5.60 -8.35
N HIS A 119 -0.22 5.10 -7.23
CA HIS A 119 -1.47 4.33 -7.23
C HIS A 119 -2.65 5.17 -7.73
N PHE A 120 -2.74 6.44 -7.34
CA PHE A 120 -3.81 7.32 -7.83
C PHE A 120 -3.61 7.71 -9.32
N ALA A 121 -2.37 7.81 -9.79
CA ALA A 121 -2.10 7.92 -11.22
C ALA A 121 -2.56 6.67 -12.00
N CYS A 122 -2.26 5.46 -11.49
CA CYS A 122 -2.76 4.20 -12.06
C CYS A 122 -4.29 4.15 -12.04
N PHE A 123 -4.90 4.52 -10.90
CA PHE A 123 -6.34 4.54 -10.73
C PHE A 123 -7.01 5.46 -11.75
N LYS A 124 -6.49 6.68 -11.92
CA LYS A 124 -6.98 7.66 -12.91
C LYS A 124 -6.80 7.18 -14.35
N ALA A 125 -5.72 6.45 -14.65
CA ALA A 125 -5.53 5.76 -15.94
C ALA A 125 -6.49 4.56 -16.13
N GLY A 126 -7.23 4.18 -15.08
CA GLY A 126 -8.16 3.06 -15.09
C GLY A 126 -7.51 1.70 -14.83
N LEU A 127 -6.28 1.66 -14.30
CA LEU A 127 -5.49 0.44 -14.03
C LEU A 127 -5.56 0.05 -12.55
N THR A 128 -5.87 -1.22 -12.27
CA THR A 128 -5.72 -1.80 -10.92
C THR A 128 -4.24 -1.96 -10.58
N SER A 129 -3.77 -1.13 -9.65
CA SER A 129 -2.47 -1.28 -8.97
C SER A 129 -2.63 -1.92 -7.59
N PHE A 130 -1.54 -2.14 -6.86
CA PHE A 130 -1.52 -2.96 -5.64
C PHE A 130 -0.83 -2.22 -4.50
N TYR A 131 -1.55 -1.95 -3.41
CA TYR A 131 -0.97 -1.45 -2.18
C TYR A 131 -0.32 -2.61 -1.42
N GLY A 132 0.97 -2.54 -1.12
CA GLY A 132 1.70 -3.62 -0.47
C GLY A 132 3.22 -3.41 -0.42
N PRO A 133 3.99 -4.44 -0.06
CA PRO A 133 5.40 -4.30 0.31
C PRO A 133 6.27 -3.78 -0.84
N SER A 134 7.36 -3.09 -0.48
CA SER A 134 8.40 -2.60 -1.39
C SER A 134 9.68 -3.47 -1.29
N PHE A 135 10.67 -3.24 -2.14
CA PHE A 135 11.95 -3.99 -2.06
C PHE A 135 12.60 -3.84 -0.68
N MET A 136 12.79 -2.61 -0.21
CA MET A 136 13.56 -2.33 1.01
C MET A 136 12.72 -2.46 2.30
N ALA A 137 11.41 -2.24 2.22
CA ALA A 137 10.49 -2.37 3.35
C ALA A 137 9.42 -3.44 3.03
N GLY A 138 9.48 -4.54 3.76
CA GLY A 138 8.72 -5.76 3.49
C GLY A 138 9.57 -6.87 2.88
N PHE A 139 10.01 -6.73 1.62
CA PHE A 139 10.71 -7.85 0.94
C PHE A 139 12.14 -8.09 1.42
N ALA A 140 12.83 -7.06 1.91
CA ALA A 140 14.18 -7.18 2.45
C ALA A 140 14.21 -7.63 3.93
N GLU A 141 13.12 -8.16 4.49
CA GLU A 141 13.01 -8.48 5.92
C GLU A 141 14.22 -9.22 6.50
N ASN A 142 14.63 -8.82 7.70
CA ASN A 142 15.78 -9.43 8.38
C ASN A 142 15.46 -10.87 8.78
N GLY A 143 16.38 -11.79 8.48
CA GLY A 143 16.14 -13.22 8.67
C GLY A 143 15.13 -13.84 7.69
N GLY A 144 14.71 -13.10 6.67
CA GLY A 144 13.88 -13.57 5.55
C GLY A 144 12.40 -13.18 5.64
N MET A 145 11.76 -13.09 4.46
CA MET A 145 10.37 -12.66 4.29
C MET A 145 9.40 -13.50 5.12
N PHE A 146 8.49 -12.82 5.81
CA PHE A 146 7.40 -13.43 6.56
C PHE A 146 6.54 -14.35 5.68
N HIS A 147 6.11 -15.47 6.23
CA HIS A 147 5.27 -16.43 5.52
C HIS A 147 3.92 -15.83 5.12
N TYR A 148 3.29 -15.07 6.02
CA TYR A 148 2.05 -14.32 5.77
C TYR A 148 2.14 -13.45 4.50
N MET A 149 3.22 -12.67 4.39
CA MET A 149 3.46 -11.78 3.25
C MET A 149 3.68 -12.56 1.95
N LYS A 150 4.45 -13.66 1.99
CA LYS A 150 4.67 -14.54 0.82
C LYS A 150 3.36 -15.11 0.28
N GLN A 151 2.48 -15.57 1.17
CA GLN A 151 1.16 -16.07 0.78
C GLN A 151 0.30 -14.98 0.14
N SER A 152 0.33 -13.76 0.69
CA SER A 152 -0.40 -12.64 0.12
C SER A 152 0.09 -12.29 -1.29
N VAL A 153 1.40 -12.27 -1.53
CA VAL A 153 1.99 -12.06 -2.87
C VAL A 153 1.49 -13.12 -3.85
N GLN A 154 1.57 -14.41 -3.48
CA GLN A 154 1.14 -15.51 -4.34
C GLN A 154 -0.35 -15.43 -4.70
N ARG A 155 -1.21 -15.22 -3.69
CA ARG A 155 -2.66 -15.15 -3.90
C ARG A 155 -3.09 -13.94 -4.73
N THR A 156 -2.37 -12.83 -4.63
CA THR A 156 -2.81 -11.57 -5.22
C THR A 156 -2.19 -11.29 -6.58
N LEU A 157 -0.93 -11.70 -6.79
CA LEU A 157 -0.15 -11.34 -7.98
C LEU A 157 0.11 -12.53 -8.92
N PHE A 158 0.02 -13.77 -8.44
CA PHE A 158 0.30 -14.99 -9.23
C PHE A 158 -0.95 -15.81 -9.54
N SER A 159 -2.11 -15.46 -8.99
CA SER A 159 -3.36 -16.20 -9.13
C SER A 159 -4.47 -15.34 -9.72
N THR A 160 -5.24 -15.93 -10.64
CA THR A 160 -6.46 -15.31 -11.22
C THR A 160 -7.72 -15.69 -10.46
N GLU A 161 -7.60 -16.47 -9.38
CA GLU A 161 -8.70 -16.73 -8.44
C GLU A 161 -8.98 -15.50 -7.57
N PRO A 162 -10.22 -15.34 -7.06
CA PRO A 162 -10.51 -14.35 -6.03
C PRO A 162 -9.49 -14.43 -4.91
N VAL A 163 -8.98 -13.26 -4.48
CA VAL A 163 -8.03 -13.24 -3.35
C VAL A 163 -8.67 -13.91 -2.15
N GLY A 164 -9.95 -13.65 -1.88
CA GLY A 164 -10.77 -14.34 -0.89
C GLY A 164 -10.61 -13.78 0.53
N LEU A 165 -10.91 -14.62 1.52
CA LEU A 165 -10.79 -14.27 2.94
C LEU A 165 -9.33 -13.91 3.28
N ILE A 166 -9.11 -12.71 3.81
CA ILE A 166 -7.80 -12.32 4.32
C ILE A 166 -7.58 -13.07 5.65
N PRO A 167 -6.54 -13.90 5.76
CA PRO A 167 -6.33 -14.71 6.94
C PRO A 167 -5.82 -13.82 8.07
N ASN A 168 -6.10 -14.23 9.31
CA ASN A 168 -5.49 -13.59 10.48
C ASN A 168 -4.01 -13.95 10.54
N ASN A 169 -3.16 -12.95 10.76
CA ASN A 169 -1.75 -13.16 11.05
C ASN A 169 -1.60 -13.74 12.47
N THR A 170 -1.07 -14.96 12.56
CA THR A 170 -0.86 -15.66 13.84
C THR A 170 0.58 -15.58 14.35
N ASP A 171 1.53 -15.14 13.51
CA ASP A 171 2.96 -15.18 13.82
C ASP A 171 3.39 -13.97 14.68
N GLY A 172 2.58 -12.91 14.69
CA GLY A 172 2.87 -11.63 15.33
C GLY A 172 3.30 -10.57 14.33
N TRP A 173 3.57 -9.37 14.83
CA TRP A 173 3.86 -8.20 13.99
C TRP A 173 4.97 -7.33 14.58
N THR A 174 5.56 -6.45 13.78
CA THR A 174 6.67 -5.60 14.24
C THR A 174 6.71 -4.23 13.56
N VAL A 175 7.27 -3.29 14.32
CA VAL A 175 7.71 -1.95 13.91
C VAL A 175 9.13 -1.69 14.44
N GLU A 176 9.83 -2.74 14.89
CA GLU A 176 11.19 -2.60 15.40
C GLU A 176 12.08 -2.03 14.29
N HIS A 177 12.81 -0.98 14.63
CA HIS A 177 13.77 -0.37 13.75
C HIS A 177 15.16 -0.95 14.03
N LEU A 178 15.73 -1.61 13.02
CA LEU A 178 17.14 -1.99 12.99
C LEU A 178 17.82 -1.19 11.87
N ASP A 179 18.97 -0.60 12.18
CA ASP A 179 19.65 0.34 11.30
C ASP A 179 20.10 -0.32 9.99
N TRP A 180 19.50 0.09 8.88
CA TRP A 180 19.87 -0.37 7.55
C TRP A 180 21.26 0.09 7.10
N ALA A 181 21.97 0.93 7.84
CA ALA A 181 23.38 1.19 7.57
C ALA A 181 24.28 0.01 7.99
N ASN A 182 23.83 -0.80 8.96
CA ASN A 182 24.61 -1.93 9.47
C ASN A 182 24.15 -3.25 8.82
N PRO A 183 24.93 -3.82 7.88
CA PRO A 183 24.56 -5.05 7.19
C PRO A 183 24.48 -6.28 8.10
N GLU A 184 25.12 -6.27 9.28
CA GLU A 184 25.07 -7.40 10.22
C GLU A 184 23.65 -7.64 10.76
N PHE A 185 22.80 -6.61 10.76
CA PHE A 185 21.41 -6.78 11.19
C PHE A 185 20.57 -7.57 10.21
N GLN A 186 20.99 -7.77 8.96
CA GLN A 186 20.21 -8.51 7.97
C GLN A 186 19.92 -9.96 8.38
N ASP A 187 20.79 -10.57 9.20
CA ASP A 187 20.60 -11.91 9.77
C ASP A 187 19.92 -11.91 11.15
N THR A 188 19.64 -10.72 11.71
CA THR A 188 18.99 -10.55 13.01
C THR A 188 17.50 -10.37 12.85
N LYS A 189 16.71 -11.40 13.18
CA LYS A 189 15.24 -11.32 13.16
C LYS A 189 14.75 -10.21 14.09
N ARG A 190 13.85 -9.38 13.59
CA ARG A 190 13.17 -8.36 14.38
C ARG A 190 12.28 -8.99 15.44
N LYS A 191 12.15 -8.33 16.59
CA LYS A 191 11.27 -8.73 17.68
C LYS A 191 9.83 -8.53 17.26
N LEU A 192 9.03 -9.57 17.47
CA LEU A 192 7.59 -9.56 17.19
C LEU A 192 6.81 -9.20 18.46
N ARG A 193 5.79 -8.37 18.28
CA ARG A 193 4.66 -8.18 19.19
C ARG A 193 3.63 -9.29 18.95
N LEU A 194 2.83 -9.55 19.97
CA LEU A 194 1.75 -10.54 19.89
C LEU A 194 0.73 -10.16 18.81
N PRO A 195 0.17 -11.14 18.09
CA PRO A 195 -0.89 -10.88 17.12
C PRO A 195 -2.14 -10.33 17.82
N THR A 196 -2.72 -9.26 17.28
CA THR A 196 -3.99 -8.68 17.76
C THR A 196 -5.18 -9.06 16.89
N GLY A 197 -4.94 -9.25 15.58
CA GLY A 197 -5.98 -9.54 14.58
C GLY A 197 -6.86 -8.33 14.26
N PRO A 198 -7.71 -8.43 13.22
CA PRO A 198 -8.67 -7.38 12.89
C PRO A 198 -9.70 -7.19 13.99
N GLN A 199 -10.18 -5.96 14.17
CA GLN A 199 -11.24 -5.63 15.14
C GLN A 199 -12.32 -4.78 14.48
N ILE A 200 -13.59 -5.07 14.76
CA ILE A 200 -14.71 -4.20 14.40
C ILE A 200 -14.85 -3.11 15.46
N LEU A 201 -14.68 -1.84 15.08
CA LEU A 201 -14.92 -0.69 15.94
C LEU A 201 -16.41 -0.33 16.02
N GLN A 202 -17.11 -0.44 14.89
CA GLN A 202 -18.55 -0.18 14.77
C GLN A 202 -19.12 -0.78 13.48
N GLY A 203 -20.45 -0.71 13.35
CA GLY A 203 -21.21 -1.24 12.23
C GLY A 203 -21.75 -2.64 12.49
N GLN A 204 -22.65 -3.07 11.60
CA GLN A 204 -23.36 -4.33 11.70
C GLN A 204 -23.60 -4.95 10.32
N GLY A 205 -23.80 -6.27 10.29
CA GLY A 205 -24.07 -7.00 9.06
C GLY A 205 -22.86 -7.09 8.13
N VAL A 206 -23.13 -7.02 6.83
CA VAL A 206 -22.12 -7.19 5.77
C VAL A 206 -22.14 -5.97 4.87
N ALA A 207 -20.98 -5.35 4.68
CA ALA A 207 -20.78 -4.26 3.73
C ALA A 207 -19.87 -4.70 2.58
N ARG A 208 -20.17 -4.23 1.37
CA ARG A 208 -19.39 -4.49 0.16
C ARG A 208 -19.11 -3.20 -0.58
N GLY A 209 -17.95 -3.12 -1.21
CA GLY A 209 -17.56 -1.97 -2.01
C GLY A 209 -16.23 -2.17 -2.70
N HIS A 210 -15.93 -1.35 -3.72
CA HIS A 210 -14.60 -1.35 -4.30
C HIS A 210 -13.59 -0.66 -3.37
N LEU A 211 -12.36 -1.15 -3.38
CA LEU A 211 -11.28 -0.64 -2.54
C LEU A 211 -10.63 0.62 -3.14
N ILE A 212 -10.50 1.66 -2.33
CA ILE A 212 -9.73 2.87 -2.66
C ILE A 212 -9.21 3.49 -1.37
N GLY A 213 -8.00 4.04 -1.36
CA GLY A 213 -7.35 4.44 -0.11
C GLY A 213 -5.84 4.52 -0.21
N GLY A 214 -5.14 4.42 0.92
CA GLY A 214 -3.67 4.44 0.98
C GLY A 214 -3.14 5.03 2.30
N CYS A 215 -1.91 5.53 2.26
CA CYS A 215 -1.29 6.26 3.37
C CYS A 215 -2.05 7.58 3.61
N ALA A 216 -2.54 7.79 4.83
CA ALA A 216 -3.40 8.91 5.18
C ALA A 216 -2.73 10.26 4.92
N GLU A 217 -1.45 10.37 5.28
CA GLU A 217 -0.58 11.52 5.06
C GLU A 217 -0.49 11.88 3.57
N VAL A 218 -0.19 10.89 2.74
CA VAL A 218 0.09 11.07 1.32
C VAL A 218 -1.17 11.40 0.53
N LEU A 219 -2.33 10.89 0.96
CA LEU A 219 -3.62 11.25 0.37
C LEU A 219 -3.89 12.76 0.47
N GLU A 220 -3.39 13.43 1.51
CA GLU A 220 -3.53 14.89 1.63
C GLU A 220 -2.77 15.64 0.53
N MET A 221 -1.64 15.10 0.04
CA MET A 221 -0.88 15.69 -1.08
C MET A 221 -1.65 15.64 -2.40
N LEU A 222 -2.59 14.71 -2.53
CA LEU A 222 -3.39 14.52 -3.74
C LEU A 222 -4.68 15.35 -3.73
N LYS A 223 -5.21 15.71 -2.56
CA LYS A 223 -6.47 16.46 -2.45
C LYS A 223 -6.40 17.79 -3.20
N GLY A 224 -7.40 18.04 -4.04
CA GLY A 224 -7.49 19.25 -4.86
C GLY A 224 -6.62 19.23 -6.13
N THR A 225 -5.78 18.21 -6.33
CA THR A 225 -5.10 17.98 -7.61
C THR A 225 -6.04 17.31 -8.61
N GLU A 226 -5.67 17.31 -9.89
CA GLU A 226 -6.43 16.57 -10.90
C GLU A 226 -6.43 15.04 -10.70
N TYR A 227 -5.53 14.53 -9.84
CA TYR A 227 -5.42 13.11 -9.52
C TYR A 227 -6.35 12.69 -8.37
N TRP A 228 -6.97 13.66 -7.69
CA TRP A 228 -8.00 13.36 -6.69
C TRP A 228 -9.27 12.82 -7.37
N PRO A 229 -9.82 11.67 -6.93
CA PRO A 229 -11.02 11.09 -7.54
C PRO A 229 -12.25 11.97 -7.36
N THR A 230 -13.11 11.98 -8.38
CA THR A 230 -14.43 12.62 -8.32
C THR A 230 -15.33 11.95 -7.29
N ALA A 231 -16.36 12.65 -6.80
CA ALA A 231 -17.35 12.13 -5.86
C ALA A 231 -17.95 10.76 -6.26
N GLU A 232 -18.18 10.51 -7.56
CA GLU A 232 -18.75 9.23 -8.02
C GLU A 232 -17.85 8.02 -7.74
N ILE A 233 -16.53 8.21 -7.75
CA ILE A 233 -15.58 7.12 -7.44
C ILE A 233 -15.64 6.73 -5.96
N TRP A 234 -15.99 7.65 -5.07
CA TRP A 234 -16.09 7.38 -3.63
C TRP A 234 -17.40 6.68 -3.24
N LYS A 235 -18.39 6.70 -4.12
CA LYS A 235 -19.72 6.16 -3.84
C LYS A 235 -19.70 4.64 -3.74
N GLY A 236 -20.19 4.12 -2.62
CA GLY A 236 -20.22 2.70 -2.29
C GLY A 236 -18.86 2.08 -2.04
N ALA A 237 -17.79 2.88 -1.91
CA ALA A 237 -16.44 2.37 -1.74
C ALA A 237 -16.19 1.82 -0.32
N ILE A 238 -15.21 0.93 -0.20
CA ILE A 238 -14.55 0.64 1.06
C ILE A 238 -13.24 1.44 1.08
N LEU A 239 -13.18 2.43 1.97
CA LEU A 239 -11.98 3.24 2.17
C LEU A 239 -10.96 2.46 2.98
N PHE A 240 -9.72 2.35 2.51
CA PHE A 240 -8.63 1.81 3.32
C PHE A 240 -7.62 2.89 3.68
N LEU A 241 -7.27 2.99 4.96
CA LEU A 241 -6.31 3.97 5.46
C LEU A 241 -5.26 3.29 6.33
N GLU A 242 -4.07 3.85 6.35
CA GLU A 242 -3.01 3.52 7.29
C GLU A 242 -2.17 4.77 7.56
N THR A 243 -1.38 4.78 8.63
CA THR A 243 -0.46 5.89 8.92
C THR A 243 0.98 5.45 8.82
N SER A 244 1.83 6.37 8.38
CA SER A 244 3.24 6.19 8.12
C SER A 244 4.09 5.94 9.38
N GLU A 245 5.39 5.72 9.16
CA GLU A 245 6.41 5.68 10.19
C GLU A 245 6.52 6.98 11.01
N GLU A 246 6.03 8.10 10.48
CA GLU A 246 6.04 9.38 11.19
C GLU A 246 5.08 9.40 12.38
N ALA A 247 4.12 8.46 12.42
CA ALA A 247 3.12 8.34 13.48
C ALA A 247 2.46 9.70 13.80
N PRO A 248 1.71 10.28 12.84
CA PRO A 248 1.24 11.66 12.91
C PRO A 248 0.42 11.92 14.17
N ASP A 249 0.50 13.13 14.72
CA ASP A 249 -0.31 13.48 15.88
C ASP A 249 -1.79 13.22 15.62
N VAL A 250 -2.46 12.57 16.58
CA VAL A 250 -3.85 12.14 16.42
C VAL A 250 -4.80 13.32 16.10
N THR A 251 -4.47 14.54 16.55
CA THR A 251 -5.24 15.75 16.23
C THR A 251 -5.14 16.10 14.75
N ILE A 252 -4.00 15.85 14.12
CA ILE A 252 -3.82 16.02 12.68
C ILE A 252 -4.65 14.96 11.94
N PHE A 253 -4.57 13.70 12.36
CA PHE A 253 -5.39 12.63 11.81
C PHE A 253 -6.89 12.94 11.90
N GLU A 254 -7.39 13.43 13.04
CA GLU A 254 -8.76 13.89 13.18
C GLU A 254 -9.15 14.96 12.13
N ARG A 255 -8.24 15.91 11.83
CA ARG A 255 -8.50 16.96 10.82
C ARG A 255 -8.62 16.36 9.43
N TRP A 256 -7.82 15.36 9.08
CA TRP A 256 -7.95 14.64 7.81
C TRP A 256 -9.29 13.92 7.70
N ILE A 257 -9.69 13.18 8.73
CA ILE A 257 -10.99 12.48 8.75
C ILE A 257 -12.16 13.47 8.65
N ARG A 258 -12.11 14.60 9.38
CA ARG A 258 -13.11 15.68 9.21
C ARG A 258 -13.12 16.21 7.77
N ASN A 259 -11.96 16.37 7.14
CA ASN A 259 -11.89 16.80 5.76
C ASN A 259 -12.53 15.79 4.78
N TYR A 260 -12.37 14.48 4.99
CA TYR A 260 -13.13 13.47 4.22
C TYR A 260 -14.64 13.64 4.41
N GLY A 261 -15.10 13.93 5.63
CA GLY A 261 -16.50 14.25 5.90
C GLY A 261 -16.98 15.52 5.19
N SER A 262 -16.18 16.59 5.20
CA SER A 262 -16.51 17.86 4.53
C SER A 262 -16.55 17.74 3.00
N GLN A 263 -15.81 16.79 2.43
CA GLN A 263 -15.86 16.49 0.99
C GLN A 263 -17.08 15.66 0.58
N GLY A 264 -17.88 15.17 1.55
CA GLY A 264 -18.97 14.25 1.26
C GLY A 264 -18.53 12.79 1.07
N ILE A 265 -17.24 12.47 1.30
CA ILE A 265 -16.70 11.13 1.05
C ILE A 265 -17.22 10.15 2.08
N LEU A 266 -17.12 10.46 3.39
CA LEU A 266 -17.54 9.54 4.45
C LEU A 266 -19.04 9.17 4.35
N GLN A 267 -19.85 10.10 3.84
CA GLN A 267 -21.29 9.95 3.59
C GLN A 267 -21.58 8.92 2.49
N SER A 268 -20.65 8.73 1.55
CA SER A 268 -20.86 7.88 0.38
C SER A 268 -20.20 6.51 0.51
N LEU A 269 -19.43 6.25 1.56
CA LEU A 269 -18.74 4.97 1.77
C LEU A 269 -19.69 3.87 2.24
N ASN A 270 -19.35 2.63 1.90
CA ASN A 270 -19.96 1.44 2.48
C ASN A 270 -19.16 0.88 3.66
N GLY A 271 -17.90 1.29 3.85
CA GLY A 271 -17.11 0.89 5.01
C GLY A 271 -15.72 1.52 5.01
N ILE A 272 -15.03 1.37 6.14
CA ILE A 272 -13.65 1.79 6.35
C ILE A 272 -12.85 0.61 6.88
N ILE A 273 -11.66 0.38 6.34
CA ILE A 273 -10.65 -0.47 6.94
C ILE A 273 -9.41 0.34 7.31
N MET A 274 -8.86 0.09 8.49
CA MET A 274 -7.69 0.79 9.02
C MET A 274 -6.56 -0.21 9.27
N GLY A 275 -5.41 0.05 8.64
CA GLY A 275 -4.17 -0.63 8.91
C GLY A 275 -3.67 -0.27 10.30
N ARG A 276 -2.92 -1.15 10.93
CA ARG A 276 -2.31 -0.86 12.23
C ARG A 276 -1.42 0.40 12.09
N PRO A 277 -1.56 1.43 12.94
CA PRO A 277 -0.78 2.66 12.79
C PRO A 277 0.72 2.37 12.81
N GLY A 278 1.46 3.00 11.90
CA GLY A 278 2.92 2.93 11.82
C GLY A 278 3.64 3.63 12.97
N GLY A 279 4.96 3.52 12.95
CA GLY A 279 5.87 4.09 13.95
C GLY A 279 5.94 3.30 15.26
N GLN A 280 6.87 3.69 16.14
CA GLN A 280 7.11 3.00 17.42
C GLN A 280 6.15 3.48 18.51
N LEU A 281 4.86 3.26 18.31
CA LEU A 281 3.81 3.65 19.23
C LEU A 281 3.59 2.64 20.37
N SER A 282 3.25 3.17 21.55
CA SER A 282 2.74 2.36 22.66
C SER A 282 1.38 1.75 22.32
N ASP A 283 0.97 0.69 23.03
CA ASP A 283 -0.39 0.14 22.89
C ASP A 283 -1.47 1.21 23.07
N GLU A 284 -1.31 2.10 24.07
CA GLU A 284 -2.27 3.17 24.35
C GLU A 284 -2.39 4.17 23.19
N ASP A 285 -1.27 4.54 22.58
CA ASP A 285 -1.25 5.51 21.47
C ASP A 285 -1.87 4.95 20.19
N LEU A 286 -1.71 3.66 19.92
CA LEU A 286 -2.37 2.99 18.79
C LEU A 286 -3.90 3.13 18.88
N PHE A 287 -4.47 2.93 20.08
CA PHE A 287 -5.92 3.06 20.30
C PHE A 287 -6.42 4.51 20.20
N LYS A 288 -5.56 5.53 20.19
CA LYS A 288 -5.99 6.92 19.99
C LYS A 288 -6.52 7.14 18.56
N TYR A 289 -5.98 6.46 17.56
CA TYR A 289 -6.48 6.53 16.18
C TYR A 289 -7.87 5.91 16.04
N ASP A 290 -8.12 4.77 16.68
CA ASP A 290 -9.45 4.14 16.73
C ASP A 290 -10.48 5.06 17.39
N LYS A 291 -10.10 5.69 18.51
CA LYS A 291 -10.95 6.68 19.20
C LYS A 291 -11.21 7.90 18.31
N ALA A 292 -10.22 8.37 17.56
CA ALA A 292 -10.37 9.48 16.62
C ALA A 292 -11.35 9.12 15.49
N LEU A 293 -11.22 7.93 14.87
CA LEU A 293 -12.17 7.46 13.85
C LEU A 293 -13.61 7.45 14.39
N LEU A 294 -13.84 6.83 15.56
CA LEU A 294 -15.15 6.80 16.19
C LEU A 294 -15.68 8.20 16.52
N LYS A 295 -14.83 9.06 17.11
CA LYS A 295 -15.20 10.44 17.44
C LYS A 295 -15.72 11.17 16.21
N ILE A 296 -14.99 11.14 15.08
CA ILE A 296 -15.41 11.89 13.90
C ILE A 296 -16.59 11.22 13.20
N VAL A 297 -16.49 9.93 12.89
CA VAL A 297 -17.48 9.23 12.06
C VAL A 297 -18.80 9.04 12.80
N ARG A 298 -18.74 8.59 14.05
CA ARG A 298 -19.91 8.27 14.88
C ARG A 298 -20.44 9.50 15.60
N ASP A 299 -19.57 10.15 16.37
CA ASP A 299 -20.02 11.12 17.38
C ASP A 299 -20.24 12.52 16.76
N GLU A 300 -19.38 12.94 15.82
CA GLU A 300 -19.52 14.24 15.14
C GLU A 300 -20.44 14.19 13.91
N LEU A 301 -20.34 13.14 13.08
CA LEU A 301 -21.08 13.03 11.81
C LEU A 301 -22.33 12.13 11.87
N GLY A 302 -22.50 11.34 12.93
CA GLY A 302 -23.70 10.53 13.15
C GLY A 302 -23.78 9.23 12.34
N PHE A 303 -22.70 8.77 11.69
CA PHE A 303 -22.68 7.54 10.89
C PHE A 303 -22.45 6.31 11.77
N VAL A 304 -23.41 6.00 12.64
CA VAL A 304 -23.33 4.90 13.63
C VAL A 304 -23.30 3.50 13.01
N ASP A 305 -23.88 3.34 11.81
CA ASP A 305 -24.00 2.05 11.15
C ASP A 305 -22.85 1.76 10.15
N LEU A 306 -22.03 2.76 9.81
CA LEU A 306 -20.93 2.59 8.85
C LEU A 306 -19.91 1.59 9.40
N PRO A 307 -19.67 0.43 8.76
CA PRO A 307 -18.68 -0.52 9.22
C PRO A 307 -17.26 0.05 9.25
N ILE A 308 -16.59 -0.12 10.39
CA ILE A 308 -15.17 0.22 10.55
C ILE A 308 -14.44 -0.98 11.12
N MET A 309 -13.49 -1.52 10.35
CA MET A 309 -12.54 -2.55 10.80
C MET A 309 -11.15 -1.93 10.97
N THR A 310 -10.43 -2.28 12.03
CA THR A 310 -9.11 -1.72 12.35
C THR A 310 -8.07 -2.80 12.66
N GLN A 311 -6.83 -2.37 12.92
CA GLN A 311 -5.67 -3.18 13.28
C GLN A 311 -5.29 -4.24 12.24
N MET A 312 -5.63 -3.97 10.99
CA MET A 312 -5.35 -4.87 9.89
C MET A 312 -3.86 -4.87 9.54
N ASP A 313 -3.36 -6.01 9.05
CA ASP A 313 -1.99 -6.21 8.61
C ASP A 313 -1.72 -5.55 7.23
N PHE A 314 -1.85 -4.22 7.13
CA PHE A 314 -1.37 -3.45 5.98
C PHE A 314 -0.87 -2.06 6.41
N GLY A 315 0.02 -1.45 5.62
CA GLY A 315 0.67 -0.17 5.94
C GLY A 315 2.06 -0.34 6.53
N HIS A 316 2.47 0.55 7.44
CA HIS A 316 3.84 0.62 7.99
C HIS A 316 4.13 -0.34 9.15
N THR A 317 3.42 -1.47 9.21
CA THR A 317 3.74 -2.56 10.13
C THR A 317 3.94 -3.85 9.35
N ASP A 318 4.87 -4.70 9.79
CA ASP A 318 5.16 -5.98 9.15
C ASP A 318 4.62 -7.15 9.98
N PRO A 319 4.19 -8.25 9.34
CA PRO A 319 3.99 -8.40 7.89
C PRO A 319 2.74 -7.68 7.38
N MET A 320 2.61 -7.55 6.05
CA MET A 320 1.43 -6.97 5.40
C MET A 320 0.82 -7.87 4.31
N PHE A 321 -0.51 -7.75 4.10
CA PHE A 321 -1.19 -8.27 2.91
C PHE A 321 -1.31 -7.20 1.82
N ILE A 322 -1.68 -7.62 0.60
CA ILE A 322 -1.75 -6.77 -0.59
C ILE A 322 -3.21 -6.41 -0.90
N ILE A 323 -3.45 -5.12 -1.17
CA ILE A 323 -4.77 -4.58 -1.51
C ILE A 323 -4.77 -4.16 -2.99
N PRO A 324 -5.52 -4.85 -3.89
CA PRO A 324 -5.72 -4.37 -5.25
C PRO A 324 -6.69 -3.18 -5.27
N TYR A 325 -6.33 -2.11 -5.95
CA TYR A 325 -7.20 -0.95 -6.09
C TYR A 325 -8.39 -1.25 -7.02
N GLY A 326 -9.58 -0.82 -6.60
CA GLY A 326 -10.81 -0.83 -7.38
C GLY A 326 -11.53 -2.17 -7.48
N VAL A 327 -11.01 -3.23 -6.87
CA VAL A 327 -11.71 -4.53 -6.79
C VAL A 327 -12.69 -4.54 -5.62
N GLN A 328 -13.74 -5.35 -5.74
CA GLN A 328 -14.75 -5.54 -4.71
C GLN A 328 -14.18 -6.26 -3.48
N ALA A 329 -14.52 -5.76 -2.30
CA ALA A 329 -14.23 -6.35 -1.02
C ALA A 329 -15.47 -6.40 -0.13
N GLU A 330 -15.36 -7.11 0.97
CA GLU A 330 -16.42 -7.34 1.95
C GLU A 330 -15.89 -7.20 3.37
N ILE A 331 -16.62 -6.46 4.20
CA ILE A 331 -16.47 -6.44 5.66
C ILE A 331 -17.68 -7.19 6.23
N ASP A 332 -17.43 -8.29 6.92
CA ASP A 332 -18.44 -9.01 7.71
C ASP A 332 -18.23 -8.66 9.18
N CYS A 333 -19.09 -7.78 9.71
CA CYS A 333 -19.02 -7.30 11.09
C CYS A 333 -19.34 -8.40 12.10
N LEU A 334 -20.19 -9.37 11.75
CA LEU A 334 -20.60 -10.44 12.65
C LEU A 334 -19.52 -11.50 12.77
N ALA A 335 -18.89 -11.85 11.65
CA ALA A 335 -17.81 -12.82 11.64
C ALA A 335 -16.44 -12.23 11.99
N ASN A 336 -16.33 -10.89 12.08
CA ASN A 336 -15.08 -10.15 12.20
C ASN A 336 -14.09 -10.55 11.10
N LYS A 337 -14.54 -10.50 9.84
CA LYS A 337 -13.79 -10.95 8.67
C LYS A 337 -13.75 -9.90 7.58
N PHE A 338 -12.64 -9.87 6.85
CA PHE A 338 -12.48 -9.10 5.64
C PHE A 338 -12.10 -10.00 4.47
N SER A 339 -12.78 -9.84 3.34
CA SER A 339 -12.53 -10.62 2.14
C SER A 339 -12.37 -9.71 0.93
N ILE A 340 -11.47 -10.06 0.02
CA ILE A 340 -11.37 -9.44 -1.30
C ILE A 340 -12.05 -10.38 -2.30
N LEU A 341 -13.20 -9.96 -2.83
CA LEU A 341 -14.15 -10.82 -3.55
C LEU A 341 -13.76 -11.11 -5.00
N GLU A 342 -12.70 -10.47 -5.50
CA GLU A 342 -12.23 -10.64 -6.87
C GLU A 342 -10.72 -10.91 -6.92
N ALA A 343 -10.26 -11.42 -8.05
CA ALA A 343 -8.84 -11.45 -8.36
C ALA A 343 -8.32 -10.04 -8.65
N GLY A 344 -7.09 -9.76 -8.22
CA GLY A 344 -6.40 -8.52 -8.56
C GLY A 344 -5.81 -8.51 -9.98
N VAL A 345 -5.58 -9.70 -10.54
CA VAL A 345 -5.02 -9.92 -11.88
C VAL A 345 -5.97 -10.74 -12.75
N SER A 346 -5.84 -10.66 -14.08
CA SER A 346 -6.66 -11.39 -15.06
C SER A 346 -5.83 -11.91 -16.24
N ALA A 347 -6.26 -13.01 -16.86
CA ALA A 347 -5.55 -13.68 -17.95
C ALA A 347 -5.36 -12.82 -19.23
#